data_AF-G7W1Y9-F1
#
_entry.id   AF-G7W1Y9-F1
#
_cell.length_a   1.000
_cell.length_b   1.000
_cell.length_c   1.000
_cell.angle_alpha   90.00
_cell.angle_beta   90.00
_cell.angle_gamma   90.00
#
_symmetry.space_group_name_H-M   'P 1'
#
loop_
_entity.id
_entity.type
_entity.pdbx_description
1 polymer ?
#
loop_
_entity_poly.entity_id
_entity_poly.type
_entity_poly.pdbx_seq_one_letter_code
_entity_poly.pdbx_strand_id
1 'polypeptide(L)'
;MRKHLFNVVGNNDFSSFNAMALFGIPIRPPRHYREIAVAMYGVDIDISLNENRNKGNWFTDERIQKLYIEDVLANLSQIIHRTSLRNVNLTEEVDIVMYSKQTEWLTLMQKEFRLPDEQINMHQLHNELRFKKACSKKMIEMVKLMVGKKNIMLTAKEIGGKALYQWFRDNWKGNRKQFILSELKNHNILLFERTSKVGRQYWLFMLVDQDAFTDHVVSEHYRKLS
;
A
#
# COMPACT_ATOMS: atom_id res chain seq x y z
N MET A 1 -16.21 25.72 5.11
CA MET A 1 -17.44 25.27 5.82
C MET A 1 -17.45 23.75 5.86
N ARG A 2 -17.59 23.12 7.03
CA ARG A 2 -17.64 21.65 7.19
C ARG A 2 -19.09 21.21 6.97
N LYS A 3 -19.41 20.65 5.81
CA LYS A 3 -20.74 20.07 5.52
C LYS A 3 -20.72 18.57 5.78
N HIS A 4 -21.75 18.05 6.45
CA HIS A 4 -21.85 16.62 6.76
C HIS A 4 -22.23 15.82 5.50
N LEU A 5 -21.41 14.85 5.14
CA LEU A 5 -21.55 14.04 3.91
C LEU A 5 -22.58 12.89 4.03
N PHE A 6 -23.05 12.57 5.25
CA PHE A 6 -24.02 11.50 5.47
C PHE A 6 -25.34 12.07 6.00
N ASN A 7 -26.48 11.39 5.74
CA ASN A 7 -27.78 11.67 6.35
C ASN A 7 -28.17 13.16 6.47
N VAL A 8 -28.33 13.84 5.33
CA VAL A 8 -28.90 15.19 5.30
C VAL A 8 -30.24 15.07 4.59
N VAL A 9 -31.32 15.45 5.26
CA VAL A 9 -32.65 15.61 4.66
C VAL A 9 -32.77 17.07 4.25
N GLY A 10 -32.95 17.35 2.95
CA GLY A 10 -33.03 18.73 2.41
C GLY A 10 -32.10 18.98 1.21
N ASN A 11 -31.54 20.18 1.12
CA ASN A 11 -30.71 20.61 -0.01
C ASN A 11 -29.44 19.76 -0.17
N ASN A 12 -29.29 19.14 -1.34
CA ASN A 12 -28.05 18.48 -1.74
C ASN A 12 -27.11 19.48 -2.39
N ASP A 13 -26.30 20.15 -1.58
CA ASP A 13 -25.35 21.15 -2.07
C ASP A 13 -24.26 20.56 -2.98
N PHE A 14 -24.17 19.23 -3.09
CA PHE A 14 -23.19 18.56 -3.93
C PHE A 14 -23.71 18.20 -5.33
N SER A 15 -25.01 18.39 -5.60
CA SER A 15 -25.64 17.94 -6.85
C SER A 15 -25.15 18.64 -8.10
N SER A 16 -24.46 19.77 -7.97
CA SER A 16 -23.89 20.54 -9.08
C SER A 16 -22.46 20.16 -9.42
N PHE A 17 -21.80 19.28 -8.65
CA PHE A 17 -20.41 18.90 -8.91
C PHE A 17 -20.34 17.64 -9.78
N ASN A 18 -19.62 17.76 -10.89
CA ASN A 18 -19.30 16.66 -11.81
C ASN A 18 -17.99 15.95 -11.43
N ALA A 19 -17.32 16.36 -10.35
CA ALA A 19 -16.11 15.69 -9.87
C ALA A 19 -16.07 15.61 -8.35
N MET A 20 -15.61 14.49 -7.82
CA MET A 20 -15.41 14.27 -6.38
C MET A 20 -14.12 13.51 -6.11
N ALA A 21 -13.31 14.03 -5.17
CA ALA A 21 -12.12 13.38 -4.68
C ALA A 21 -12.34 12.82 -3.27
N LEU A 22 -12.19 11.50 -3.11
CA LEU A 22 -12.27 10.78 -1.84
C LEU A 22 -10.86 10.51 -1.32
N PHE A 23 -10.43 11.28 -0.32
CA PHE A 23 -9.12 11.11 0.33
C PHE A 23 -9.05 9.95 1.32
N GLY A 24 -10.18 9.31 1.60
CA GLY A 24 -10.30 8.17 2.49
C GLY A 24 -11.62 7.45 2.27
N ILE A 25 -11.63 6.17 2.62
CA ILE A 25 -12.81 5.31 2.53
C ILE A 25 -13.50 5.34 3.89
N PRO A 26 -14.84 5.42 3.95
CA PRO A 26 -15.60 5.55 5.20
C PRO A 26 -15.67 4.23 5.99
N ILE A 27 -14.52 3.66 6.31
CA ILE A 27 -14.39 2.42 7.09
C ILE A 27 -14.55 2.76 8.57
N ARG A 28 -15.46 2.07 9.25
CA ARG A 28 -15.68 2.18 10.69
C ARG A 28 -14.76 1.22 11.46
N PRO A 29 -14.57 1.40 12.79
CA PRO A 29 -13.79 0.48 13.59
C PRO A 29 -14.38 -0.94 13.58
N PRO A 30 -13.57 -2.02 13.69
CA PRO A 30 -14.06 -3.40 13.66
C PRO A 30 -15.20 -3.71 14.64
N ARG A 31 -15.18 -3.04 15.81
CA ARG A 31 -16.22 -3.16 16.83
C ARG A 31 -17.62 -2.87 16.28
N HIS A 32 -17.77 -1.88 15.41
CA HIS A 32 -19.04 -1.52 14.82
C HIS A 32 -19.68 -2.69 14.06
N TYR A 33 -18.89 -3.37 13.22
CA TYR A 33 -19.35 -4.51 12.43
C TYR A 33 -19.67 -5.72 13.29
N ARG A 34 -18.90 -5.95 14.37
CA ARG A 34 -19.19 -7.02 15.34
C ARG A 34 -20.51 -6.80 16.06
N GLU A 35 -20.79 -5.57 16.50
CA GLU A 35 -22.03 -5.22 17.19
C GLU A 35 -23.25 -5.47 16.28
N ILE A 36 -23.16 -5.07 15.01
CA ILE A 36 -24.19 -5.37 14.00
C ILE A 36 -24.34 -6.88 13.81
N ALA A 37 -23.23 -7.60 13.67
CA ALA A 37 -23.27 -9.03 13.42
C ALA A 37 -23.88 -9.81 14.60
N VAL A 38 -23.53 -9.46 15.83
CA VAL A 38 -24.12 -10.08 17.03
C VAL A 38 -25.62 -9.78 17.12
N ALA A 39 -26.03 -8.56 16.77
CA ALA A 39 -27.45 -8.20 16.74
C ALA A 39 -28.23 -8.98 15.66
N MET A 40 -27.62 -9.25 14.51
CA MET A 40 -28.28 -9.93 13.38
C MET A 40 -28.24 -11.47 13.48
N TYR A 41 -27.14 -12.02 13.97
CA TYR A 41 -26.86 -13.47 13.91
C TYR A 41 -26.73 -14.13 15.28
N GLY A 42 -26.80 -13.35 16.37
CA GLY A 42 -26.63 -13.86 17.73
C GLY A 42 -25.17 -14.06 18.13
N VAL A 43 -24.95 -14.85 19.19
CA VAL A 43 -23.63 -15.06 19.81
C VAL A 43 -22.85 -16.23 19.20
N ASP A 44 -23.47 -17.01 18.31
CA ASP A 44 -22.90 -18.22 17.69
C ASP A 44 -22.00 -17.90 16.48
N ILE A 45 -21.48 -16.67 16.39
CA ILE A 45 -20.65 -16.20 15.30
C ILE A 45 -19.23 -15.94 15.77
N ASP A 46 -18.24 -16.24 14.93
CA ASP A 46 -16.85 -15.93 15.24
C ASP A 46 -16.56 -14.44 14.95
N ILE A 47 -16.48 -13.64 16.02
CA ILE A 47 -16.21 -12.20 15.94
C ILE A 47 -14.70 -11.86 15.87
N SER A 48 -13.82 -12.87 15.80
CA SER A 48 -12.38 -12.66 15.78
C SER A 48 -11.90 -11.94 14.51
N LEU A 49 -10.74 -11.28 14.61
CA LEU A 49 -10.10 -10.69 13.43
C LEU A 49 -9.23 -11.73 12.77
N ASN A 50 -9.09 -11.62 11.45
CA ASN A 50 -8.12 -12.41 10.74
C ASN A 50 -6.69 -12.01 11.17
N GLU A 51 -5.91 -12.97 11.66
CA GLU A 51 -4.51 -12.78 12.06
C GLU A 51 -3.63 -12.45 10.85
N ASN A 52 -3.92 -13.09 9.72
CA ASN A 52 -3.35 -12.76 8.43
C ASN A 52 -4.14 -11.58 7.86
N ARG A 53 -3.80 -10.37 8.31
CA ARG A 53 -4.35 -9.09 7.83
C ARG A 53 -3.99 -8.83 6.36
N ASN A 54 -4.38 -9.72 5.46
CA ASN A 54 -4.40 -9.44 4.03
C ASN A 54 -5.36 -8.28 3.80
N LYS A 55 -4.95 -7.33 2.98
CA LYS A 55 -5.72 -6.11 2.69
C LYS A 55 -7.12 -6.51 2.24
N GLY A 56 -8.13 -6.09 3.00
CA GLY A 56 -9.54 -6.38 2.69
C GLY A 56 -10.20 -7.44 3.58
N ASN A 57 -9.47 -8.42 4.14
CA ASN A 57 -10.06 -9.48 4.97
C ASN A 57 -9.83 -9.21 6.46
N TRP A 58 -10.79 -8.53 7.09
CA TRP A 58 -10.70 -8.13 8.49
C TRP A 58 -11.22 -9.20 9.45
N PHE A 59 -12.22 -9.97 9.04
CA PHE A 59 -12.90 -10.94 9.89
C PHE A 59 -12.66 -12.37 9.40
N THR A 60 -12.66 -13.31 10.33
CA THR A 60 -12.60 -14.76 10.04
C THR A 60 -13.92 -15.27 9.51
N ASP A 61 -15.03 -14.85 10.13
CA ASP A 61 -16.38 -15.20 9.71
C ASP A 61 -16.80 -14.42 8.45
N GLU A 62 -17.13 -15.16 7.40
CA GLU A 62 -17.52 -14.60 6.09
C GLU A 62 -18.77 -13.71 6.17
N ARG A 63 -19.68 -13.97 7.12
CA ARG A 63 -20.91 -13.18 7.28
C ARG A 63 -20.58 -11.77 7.79
N ILE A 64 -19.66 -11.68 8.76
CA ILE A 64 -19.20 -10.38 9.29
C ILE A 64 -18.38 -9.64 8.23
N GLN A 65 -17.53 -10.37 7.50
CA GLN A 65 -16.77 -9.82 6.38
C GLN A 65 -17.69 -9.25 5.29
N LYS A 66 -18.80 -9.94 4.98
CA LYS A 66 -19.83 -9.46 4.05
C LYS A 66 -20.51 -8.19 4.56
N LEU A 67 -20.94 -8.16 5.83
CA LEU A 67 -21.51 -6.95 6.46
C LEU A 67 -20.56 -5.76 6.37
N TYR A 68 -19.27 -5.98 6.61
CA TYR A 68 -18.24 -4.95 6.46
C TYR A 68 -18.15 -4.42 5.03
N ILE A 69 -18.09 -5.30 4.03
CA ILE A 69 -18.01 -4.90 2.62
C ILE A 69 -19.28 -4.12 2.21
N GLU A 70 -20.45 -4.64 2.57
CA GLU A 70 -21.74 -4.04 2.21
C GLU A 70 -21.97 -2.68 2.88
N ASP A 71 -21.65 -2.51 4.16
CA ASP A 71 -21.76 -1.19 4.82
C ASP A 71 -20.82 -0.18 4.17
N VAL A 72 -19.57 -0.53 3.87
CA VAL A 72 -18.65 0.39 3.20
C VAL A 72 -19.14 0.75 1.80
N LEU A 73 -19.60 -0.21 1.01
CA LEU A 73 -20.17 0.03 -0.32
C LEU A 73 -21.41 0.91 -0.26
N ALA A 74 -22.33 0.67 0.68
CA ALA A 74 -23.51 1.49 0.87
C ALA A 74 -23.13 2.95 1.19
N ASN A 75 -22.14 3.16 2.06
CA ASN A 75 -21.67 4.50 2.38
C ASN A 75 -20.98 5.18 1.17
N LEU A 76 -20.13 4.47 0.43
CA LEU A 76 -19.51 5.01 -0.80
C LEU A 76 -20.56 5.36 -1.85
N SER A 77 -21.53 4.47 -2.07
CA SER A 77 -22.63 4.68 -3.00
C SER A 77 -23.45 5.91 -2.63
N GLN A 78 -23.82 6.08 -1.36
CA GLN A 78 -24.52 7.28 -0.89
C GLN A 78 -23.72 8.56 -1.13
N ILE A 79 -22.40 8.55 -0.90
CA ILE A 79 -21.53 9.70 -1.13
C ILE A 79 -21.49 10.05 -2.62
N ILE A 80 -21.23 9.07 -3.48
CA ILE A 80 -21.12 9.27 -4.93
C ILE A 80 -22.44 9.75 -5.51
N HIS A 81 -23.57 9.18 -5.08
CA HIS A 81 -24.88 9.63 -5.51
C HIS A 81 -25.24 11.05 -5.04
N ARG A 82 -24.43 11.73 -4.21
CA ARG A 82 -24.65 13.16 -3.92
C ARG A 82 -24.09 14.08 -5.00
N THR A 83 -23.26 13.59 -5.91
CA THR A 83 -22.79 14.38 -7.06
C THR A 83 -23.91 14.60 -8.07
N SER A 84 -23.58 15.25 -9.18
CA SER A 84 -24.46 15.38 -10.34
C SER A 84 -24.79 14.05 -11.03
N LEU A 85 -24.22 12.91 -10.60
CA LEU A 85 -24.50 11.58 -11.14
C LEU A 85 -26.00 11.22 -11.15
N ARG A 86 -26.80 11.81 -10.25
CA ARG A 86 -28.26 11.62 -10.23
C ARG A 86 -29.00 12.36 -11.34
N ASN A 87 -28.37 13.33 -11.98
CA ASN A 87 -28.99 14.13 -13.03
C ASN A 87 -28.96 13.36 -14.36
N VAL A 88 -30.10 12.78 -14.72
CA VAL A 88 -30.27 12.01 -15.96
C VAL A 88 -30.09 12.84 -17.23
N ASN A 89 -30.18 14.17 -17.14
CA ASN A 89 -29.97 15.09 -18.26
C ASN A 89 -28.53 15.59 -18.37
N LEU A 90 -27.62 15.11 -17.51
CA LEU A 90 -26.23 15.50 -17.55
C LEU A 90 -25.55 14.92 -18.79
N THR A 91 -24.97 15.78 -19.62
CA THR A 91 -24.21 15.40 -20.81
C THR A 91 -22.72 15.25 -20.55
N GLU A 92 -22.25 15.75 -19.41
CA GLU A 92 -20.85 15.71 -18.98
C GLU A 92 -20.56 14.45 -18.14
N GLU A 93 -19.31 14.00 -18.18
CA GLU A 93 -18.84 12.88 -17.34
C GLU A 93 -18.78 13.27 -15.86
N VAL A 94 -18.98 12.28 -14.98
CA VAL A 94 -18.85 12.46 -13.54
C VAL A 94 -17.62 11.71 -13.01
N ASP A 95 -16.60 12.45 -12.62
CA ASP A 95 -15.32 11.91 -12.16
C ASP A 95 -15.33 11.60 -10.67
N ILE A 96 -15.09 10.33 -10.32
CA ILE A 96 -14.88 9.90 -8.92
C ILE A 96 -13.44 9.45 -8.73
N VAL A 97 -12.66 10.24 -8.01
CA VAL A 97 -11.25 9.97 -7.74
C VAL A 97 -11.08 9.42 -6.34
N MET A 98 -10.58 8.20 -6.20
CA MET A 98 -10.32 7.57 -4.89
C MET A 98 -8.83 7.49 -4.57
N TYR A 99 -8.42 8.11 -3.46
CA TYR A 99 -7.07 7.97 -2.92
C TYR A 99 -7.04 6.84 -1.91
N SER A 100 -6.57 5.66 -2.34
CA SER A 100 -6.51 4.48 -1.48
C SER A 100 -5.26 3.64 -1.74
N LYS A 101 -4.77 2.98 -0.67
CA LYS A 101 -3.76 1.90 -0.77
C LYS A 101 -4.39 0.52 -1.00
N GLN A 102 -5.72 0.45 -0.86
CA GLN A 102 -6.56 -0.72 -1.06
C GLN A 102 -7.28 -0.54 -2.40
N THR A 103 -6.76 -1.19 -3.44
CA THR A 103 -7.31 -1.12 -4.80
C THR A 103 -8.54 -2.01 -4.96
N GLU A 104 -8.77 -2.93 -4.03
CA GLU A 104 -9.90 -3.85 -4.03
C GLU A 104 -11.25 -3.10 -4.06
N TRP A 105 -11.30 -1.92 -3.45
CA TRP A 105 -12.50 -1.07 -3.48
C TRP A 105 -12.83 -0.57 -4.87
N LEU A 106 -11.84 -0.31 -5.74
CA LEU A 106 -12.12 0.08 -7.13
C LEU A 106 -12.82 -1.06 -7.86
N THR A 107 -12.33 -2.29 -7.70
CA THR A 107 -12.95 -3.49 -8.29
C THR A 107 -14.35 -3.74 -7.74
N LEU A 108 -14.56 -3.56 -6.44
CA LEU A 108 -15.89 -3.70 -5.84
C LEU A 108 -16.86 -2.63 -6.35
N MET A 109 -16.41 -1.38 -6.44
CA MET A 109 -17.19 -0.26 -6.97
C MET A 109 -17.52 -0.45 -8.45
N GLN A 110 -16.56 -0.93 -9.25
CA GLN A 110 -16.78 -1.29 -10.65
C GLN A 110 -17.94 -2.26 -10.80
N LYS A 111 -17.92 -3.32 -9.99
CA LYS A 111 -18.94 -4.36 -10.00
C LYS A 111 -20.29 -3.81 -9.57
N GLU A 112 -20.32 -3.03 -8.49
CA GLU A 112 -21.55 -2.46 -7.93
C GLU A 112 -22.23 -1.49 -8.90
N PHE A 113 -21.45 -0.61 -9.54
CA PHE A 113 -21.96 0.39 -10.49
C PHE A 113 -22.02 -0.12 -11.94
N ARG A 114 -21.62 -1.37 -12.19
CA ARG A 114 -21.54 -2.00 -13.52
C ARG A 114 -20.77 -1.14 -14.53
N LEU A 115 -19.66 -0.57 -14.08
CA LEU A 115 -18.83 0.31 -14.90
C LEU A 115 -17.99 -0.53 -15.90
N PRO A 116 -17.93 -0.14 -17.18
CA PRO A 116 -16.97 -0.70 -18.13
C PRO A 116 -15.52 -0.53 -17.65
N ASP A 117 -14.62 -1.44 -18.03
CA ASP A 117 -13.20 -1.38 -17.64
C ASP A 117 -12.53 -0.05 -18.05
N GLU A 118 -12.92 0.49 -19.21
CA GLU A 118 -12.40 1.75 -19.77
C GLU A 118 -12.69 2.97 -18.89
N GLN A 119 -13.69 2.87 -18.00
CA GLN A 119 -14.09 3.92 -17.08
C GLN A 119 -13.30 3.89 -15.76
N ILE A 120 -12.31 3.00 -15.64
CA ILE A 120 -11.46 2.89 -14.46
C ILE A 120 -10.01 3.16 -14.82
N ASN A 121 -9.54 4.30 -14.34
CA ASN A 121 -8.16 4.73 -14.51
C ASN A 121 -7.40 4.66 -13.18
N MET A 122 -6.33 3.87 -13.14
CA MET A 122 -5.45 3.76 -11.98
C MET A 122 -4.16 4.53 -12.20
N HIS A 123 -3.93 5.55 -11.37
CA HIS A 123 -2.69 6.32 -11.38
C HIS A 123 -1.88 6.05 -10.11
N GLN A 124 -0.63 5.61 -10.27
CA GLN A 124 0.31 5.60 -9.14
C GLN A 124 0.66 7.03 -8.76
N LEU A 125 0.55 7.35 -7.46
CA LEU A 125 0.90 8.66 -6.96
C LEU A 125 2.36 9.00 -7.28
N HIS A 126 2.58 10.25 -7.71
CA HIS A 126 3.85 10.78 -8.21
C HIS A 126 5.07 10.46 -7.30
N ASN A 127 4.85 10.38 -5.99
CA ASN A 127 5.91 10.06 -5.01
C ASN A 127 6.46 8.63 -5.15
N GLU A 128 5.64 7.65 -5.53
CA GLU A 128 6.13 6.29 -5.78
C GLU A 128 6.93 6.23 -7.07
N LEU A 129 6.45 6.88 -8.13
CA LEU A 129 7.18 6.95 -9.40
C LEU A 129 8.54 7.67 -9.22
N ARG A 130 8.54 8.79 -8.49
CA ARG A 130 9.76 9.54 -8.16
C ARG A 130 10.71 8.70 -7.31
N PHE A 131 10.19 7.94 -6.36
CA PHE A 131 11.00 7.02 -5.56
C PHE A 131 11.62 5.92 -6.43
N LYS A 132 10.84 5.25 -7.28
CA LYS A 132 11.32 4.18 -8.17
C LYS A 132 12.45 4.70 -9.06
N LYS A 133 12.24 5.83 -9.75
CA LYS A 133 13.28 6.48 -10.57
C LYS A 133 14.53 6.84 -9.77
N ALA A 134 14.37 7.40 -8.56
CA ALA A 134 15.50 7.74 -7.70
C ALA A 134 16.25 6.51 -7.17
N CYS A 135 15.55 5.41 -6.90
CA CYS A 135 16.10 4.14 -6.45
C CYS A 135 16.95 3.51 -7.56
N SER A 136 16.42 3.38 -8.79
CA SER A 136 17.18 2.84 -9.92
C SER A 136 18.44 3.66 -10.21
N LYS A 137 18.33 5.00 -10.21
CA LYS A 137 19.50 5.88 -10.37
C LYS A 137 20.57 5.62 -9.29
N LYS A 138 20.16 5.46 -8.03
CA LYS A 138 21.07 5.17 -6.91
C LYS A 138 21.73 3.80 -7.05
N MET A 139 21.02 2.78 -7.51
CA MET A 139 21.64 1.46 -7.72
C MET A 139 22.70 1.50 -8.82
N ILE A 140 22.43 2.20 -9.92
CA ILE A 140 23.42 2.43 -10.98
C ILE A 140 24.66 3.16 -10.41
N GLU A 141 24.47 4.19 -9.60
CA GLU A 141 25.58 4.90 -8.94
C GLU A 141 26.36 3.98 -7.99
N MET A 142 25.68 3.14 -7.21
CA MET A 142 26.33 2.14 -6.35
C MET A 142 27.18 1.17 -7.16
N VAL A 143 26.64 0.59 -8.24
CA VAL A 143 27.40 -0.31 -9.12
C VAL A 143 28.67 0.38 -9.62
N LYS A 144 28.57 1.62 -10.12
CA LYS A 144 29.73 2.40 -10.59
C LYS A 144 30.81 2.54 -9.52
N LEU A 145 30.42 2.77 -8.27
CA LEU A 145 31.34 2.91 -7.14
C LEU A 145 31.92 1.57 -6.65
N MET A 146 31.27 0.46 -7.01
CA MET A 146 31.64 -0.90 -6.59
C MET A 146 32.37 -1.71 -7.69
N VAL A 147 32.38 -1.27 -8.95
CA VAL A 147 32.99 -2.03 -10.07
C VAL A 147 34.45 -2.45 -9.82
N GLY A 148 35.24 -1.62 -9.11
CA GLY A 148 36.62 -1.94 -8.72
C GLY A 148 36.77 -2.71 -7.41
N LYS A 149 35.65 -3.10 -6.77
CA LYS A 149 35.57 -3.73 -5.45
C LYS A 149 34.63 -4.95 -5.47
N LYS A 150 34.65 -5.71 -6.58
CA LYS A 150 33.82 -6.90 -6.74
C LYS A 150 34.12 -7.94 -5.66
N ASN A 151 33.09 -8.68 -5.24
CA ASN A 151 33.17 -9.72 -4.22
C ASN A 151 33.68 -9.24 -2.85
N ILE A 152 33.68 -7.93 -2.60
CA ILE A 152 34.00 -7.33 -1.30
C ILE A 152 32.69 -6.86 -0.65
N MET A 153 32.50 -7.23 0.62
CA MET A 153 31.41 -6.69 1.44
C MET A 153 31.71 -5.25 1.84
N LEU A 154 30.82 -4.33 1.47
CA LEU A 154 30.94 -2.92 1.77
C LEU A 154 29.66 -2.42 2.45
N THR A 155 29.80 -1.56 3.44
CA THR A 155 28.68 -0.83 4.02
C THR A 155 28.19 0.27 3.07
N ALA A 156 26.94 0.72 3.24
CA ALA A 156 26.43 1.88 2.53
C ALA A 156 27.32 3.14 2.71
N LYS A 157 27.97 3.28 3.87
CA LYS A 157 28.86 4.41 4.16
C LYS A 157 30.17 4.31 3.37
N GLU A 158 30.69 3.10 3.14
CA GLU A 158 31.92 2.88 2.35
C GLU A 158 31.70 3.00 0.84
N ILE A 159 30.47 2.78 0.37
CA ILE A 159 30.11 2.93 -1.04
C ILE A 159 29.84 4.38 -1.36
N GLY A 160 28.84 4.98 -0.71
CA GLY A 160 28.29 6.30 -1.06
C GLY A 160 28.23 7.28 0.11
N GLY A 161 28.99 7.03 1.18
CA GLY A 161 29.06 7.91 2.34
C GLY A 161 27.79 7.97 3.18
N LYS A 162 27.71 9.01 4.02
CA LYS A 162 26.57 9.25 4.93
C LYS A 162 25.25 9.41 4.19
N ALA A 163 25.28 9.99 2.98
CA ALA A 163 24.09 10.23 2.17
C ALA A 163 23.42 8.91 1.72
N LEU A 164 24.20 7.92 1.28
CA LEU A 164 23.67 6.62 0.89
C LEU A 164 23.14 5.84 2.10
N TYR A 165 23.90 5.84 3.20
CA TYR A 165 23.46 5.22 4.46
C TYR A 165 22.12 5.78 4.95
N GLN A 166 22.00 7.12 4.99
CA GLN A 166 20.78 7.78 5.44
C GLN A 166 19.61 7.47 4.50
N TRP A 167 19.86 7.49 3.19
CA TRP A 167 18.82 7.14 2.21
C TRP A 167 18.30 5.72 2.40
N PHE A 168 19.18 4.74 2.61
CA PHE A 168 18.75 3.37 2.91
C PHE A 168 17.92 3.33 4.19
N ARG A 169 18.42 3.93 5.27
CA ARG A 169 17.71 3.99 6.56
C ARG A 169 16.30 4.59 6.44
N ASP A 170 16.14 5.66 5.67
CA ASP A 170 14.85 6.35 5.53
C ASP A 170 13.85 5.56 4.66
N ASN A 171 14.35 4.74 3.74
CA ASN A 171 13.55 4.03 2.73
C ASN A 171 13.43 2.52 2.97
N TRP A 172 14.12 1.95 3.97
CA TRP A 172 14.10 0.53 4.31
C TRP A 172 12.83 0.12 5.09
N LYS A 173 11.65 0.33 4.50
CA LYS A 173 10.35 0.01 5.13
C LYS A 173 9.26 -0.31 4.10
N GLY A 174 8.37 -1.24 4.46
CA GLY A 174 7.18 -1.61 3.68
C GLY A 174 7.49 -1.91 2.21
N ASN A 175 6.63 -1.43 1.30
CA ASN A 175 6.76 -1.64 -0.16
C ASN A 175 8.09 -1.13 -0.74
N ARG A 176 8.69 -0.09 -0.15
CA ARG A 176 9.98 0.45 -0.62
C ARG A 176 11.11 -0.55 -0.40
N LYS A 177 11.10 -1.32 0.71
CA LYS A 177 12.09 -2.39 0.97
C LYS A 177 12.02 -3.45 -0.14
N GLN A 178 10.83 -3.90 -0.50
CA GLN A 178 10.64 -4.91 -1.56
C GLN A 178 11.18 -4.41 -2.91
N PHE A 179 10.88 -3.16 -3.27
CA PHE A 179 11.39 -2.57 -4.51
C PHE A 179 12.92 -2.38 -4.50
N ILE A 180 13.50 -1.96 -3.37
CA ILE A 180 14.95 -1.85 -3.24
C ILE A 180 15.61 -3.22 -3.42
N LEU A 181 15.04 -4.27 -2.83
CA LEU A 181 15.55 -5.64 -2.98
C LEU A 181 15.50 -6.12 -4.43
N SER A 182 14.39 -5.85 -5.15
CA SER A 182 14.31 -6.21 -6.57
C SER A 182 15.34 -5.45 -7.41
N GLU A 183 15.56 -4.17 -7.13
CA GLU A 183 16.55 -3.37 -7.86
C GLU A 183 17.99 -3.80 -7.56
N LEU A 184 18.32 -4.13 -6.30
CA LEU A 184 19.63 -4.69 -5.96
C LEU A 184 19.89 -5.99 -6.73
N LYS A 185 18.88 -6.86 -6.82
CA LYS A 185 18.93 -8.09 -7.62
C LYS A 185 19.15 -7.79 -9.11
N ASN A 186 18.41 -6.85 -9.69
CA ASN A 186 18.57 -6.45 -11.10
C ASN A 186 19.99 -5.93 -11.43
N HIS A 187 20.72 -5.48 -10.42
CA HIS A 187 22.07 -4.94 -10.55
C HIS A 187 23.17 -5.87 -9.98
N ASN A 188 22.85 -7.14 -9.69
CA ASN A 188 23.78 -8.14 -9.15
C ASN A 188 24.46 -7.71 -7.84
N ILE A 189 23.71 -7.02 -6.97
CA ILE A 189 24.17 -6.64 -5.64
C ILE A 189 23.51 -7.55 -4.62
N LEU A 190 24.33 -8.36 -3.93
CA LEU A 190 23.93 -9.09 -2.74
C LEU A 190 23.81 -8.16 -1.53
N LEU A 191 22.81 -8.43 -0.69
CA LEU A 191 22.59 -7.71 0.55
C LEU A 191 22.58 -8.66 1.74
N PHE A 192 23.37 -8.31 2.76
CA PHE A 192 23.36 -8.96 4.06
C PHE A 192 22.83 -7.98 5.11
N GLU A 193 21.70 -8.33 5.72
CA GLU A 193 21.10 -7.56 6.82
C GLU A 193 21.66 -8.08 8.14
N ARG A 194 22.33 -7.21 8.90
CA ARG A 194 22.95 -7.57 10.17
C ARG A 194 22.48 -6.64 11.28
N THR A 195 22.46 -7.17 12.50
CA THR A 195 22.13 -6.42 13.71
C THR A 195 23.35 -6.36 14.62
N SER A 196 23.72 -5.16 15.05
CA SER A 196 24.83 -4.97 15.97
C SER A 196 24.50 -5.48 17.38
N LYS A 197 25.52 -5.63 18.23
CA LYS A 197 25.36 -5.99 19.65
C LYS A 197 24.47 -5.01 20.44
N VAL A 198 24.33 -3.77 19.95
CA VAL A 198 23.51 -2.71 20.56
C VAL A 198 22.13 -2.61 19.87
N GLY A 199 21.74 -3.65 19.12
CA GLY A 199 20.44 -3.72 18.43
C GLY A 199 20.33 -2.82 17.18
N ARG A 200 21.43 -2.22 16.69
CA ARG A 200 21.38 -1.36 15.49
C ARG A 200 21.48 -2.20 14.22
N GLN A 201 20.50 -2.10 13.34
CA GLN A 201 20.56 -2.71 12.01
C GLN A 201 21.56 -1.98 11.12
N TYR A 202 22.30 -2.75 10.33
CA TYR A 202 23.19 -2.28 9.28
C TYR A 202 23.19 -3.24 8.09
N TRP A 203 23.59 -2.70 6.94
CA TRP A 203 23.54 -3.38 5.65
C TRP A 203 24.93 -3.52 5.06
N LEU A 204 25.28 -4.73 4.63
CA LEU A 204 26.47 -5.00 3.83
C LEU A 204 26.04 -5.35 2.42
N PHE A 205 26.72 -4.77 1.44
CA PHE A 205 26.45 -4.92 0.02
C PHE A 205 27.66 -5.55 -0.64
N MET A 206 27.44 -6.47 -1.56
CA MET A 206 28.50 -7.09 -2.36
C MET A 206 28.08 -7.13 -3.81
N LEU A 207 28.90 -6.57 -4.71
CA LEU A 207 28.70 -6.69 -6.14
C LEU A 207 29.28 -8.03 -6.60
N VAL A 208 28.47 -8.86 -7.23
CA VAL A 208 28.87 -10.20 -7.71
C VAL A 208 28.75 -10.29 -9.23
N ASP A 209 29.46 -11.25 -9.82
CA ASP A 209 29.36 -11.57 -11.23
C ASP A 209 28.05 -12.31 -11.55
N GLN A 210 27.60 -12.24 -12.81
CA GLN A 210 26.25 -12.63 -13.25
C GLN A 210 25.87 -14.10 -12.98
N ASP A 211 26.83 -14.99 -12.72
CA ASP A 211 26.63 -16.45 -12.65
C ASP A 211 26.59 -17.03 -11.21
N ALA A 212 26.48 -16.21 -10.16
CA ALA A 212 26.68 -16.66 -8.76
C ALA A 212 25.40 -16.95 -7.93
N PHE A 213 24.19 -16.99 -8.49
CA PHE A 213 22.97 -16.87 -7.68
C PHE A 213 22.15 -18.15 -7.47
N THR A 214 21.95 -18.51 -6.19
CA THR A 214 20.76 -19.27 -5.73
C THR A 214 19.91 -18.56 -4.67
N ASP A 215 20.41 -17.62 -3.86
CA ASP A 215 19.56 -16.83 -2.94
C ASP A 215 20.16 -15.43 -2.62
N HIS A 216 19.35 -14.36 -2.73
CA HIS A 216 19.84 -12.96 -2.72
C HIS A 216 19.84 -12.25 -1.34
N VAL A 217 19.31 -12.89 -0.30
CA VAL A 217 19.30 -12.35 1.06
C VAL A 217 19.70 -13.46 2.02
N VAL A 218 20.90 -13.36 2.58
CA VAL A 218 21.34 -14.24 3.67
C VAL A 218 21.21 -13.46 4.98
N SER A 219 20.19 -13.77 5.77
CA SER A 219 20.06 -13.22 7.12
C SER A 219 20.88 -14.07 8.09
N GLU A 220 21.91 -13.51 8.71
CA GLU A 220 22.67 -14.20 9.75
C GLU A 220 22.32 -13.65 11.13
N HIS A 221 21.70 -14.49 11.97
CA HIS A 221 21.55 -14.24 13.41
C HIS A 221 22.74 -14.85 14.15
N TYR A 222 23.60 -14.01 14.73
CA TYR A 222 24.65 -14.49 15.63
C TYR A 222 24.05 -14.78 17.02
N ARG A 223 23.86 -16.07 17.36
CA ARG A 223 23.92 -16.53 18.75
C ARG A 223 25.30 -17.14 18.95
N LYS A 224 26.13 -16.54 19.81
CA LYS A 224 27.37 -17.20 20.23
C LYS A 224 26.99 -18.48 20.98
N LEU A 225 27.42 -19.63 20.49
CA LEU A 225 27.78 -20.73 21.37
C LEU A 225 29.08 -20.32 22.05
N SER A 226 29.06 -20.40 23.38
CA SER A 226 30.19 -20.25 24.30
C SER A 226 31.35 -21.16 23.94
#